data_AF-A0A7C0URX6-F1
#
_entry.id   AF-A0A7C0URX6-F1
#
_cell.length_a   1.000
_cell.length_b   1.000
_cell.length_c   1.000
_cell.angle_alpha   90.00
_cell.angle_beta   90.00
_cell.angle_gamma   90.00
#
_symmetry.space_group_name_H-M   'P 1'
#
loop_
_entity.id
_entity.type
_entity.pdbx_description
1 polymer ?
#
loop_
_entity_poly.entity_id
_entity_poly.type
_entity_poly.pdbx_seq_one_letter_code
_entity_poly.pdbx_strand_id
1 'polypeptide(L)'
;MKKWAILVAVMLLAINFSFSNGAGEAEAGGKEVVLVYDGDAFFSLISTSLAFHEGKVPMLLFKDDLAVQQKFIDDYGADGLIVVGRHVDAALPCREFLGDAVAVSLKIAEFFGKSSSVVVMPCSMDEYNLSLIATPIACYTDAPILLYDDNDDEIISAIDKLGAENVIGIGSVAIGNVHLKSEEEIYDYISDIRDVGYLAVTNPDDALKPEVTESQEMSFERHMKNIQITILSQKINLVGSDEATFSISVPDGISRIRAIVDVP
;
A
#
# COMPACT_ATOMS: atom_id res chain seq x y z
N MET A 1 -2.50 -16.89 -67.80
CA MET A 1 -1.67 -15.67 -67.71
C MET A 1 -1.67 -15.22 -66.24
N LYS A 2 -0.55 -15.42 -65.50
CA LYS A 2 0.30 -14.35 -64.90
C LYS A 2 -0.50 -13.27 -64.15
N LYS A 3 -0.29 -12.90 -62.88
CA LYS A 3 0.73 -13.16 -61.83
C LYS A 3 0.18 -12.56 -60.50
N TRP A 4 0.49 -13.18 -59.34
CA TRP A 4 0.95 -12.62 -58.05
C TRP A 4 0.09 -11.50 -57.40
N ALA A 5 -0.35 -11.61 -56.15
CA ALA A 5 0.53 -11.55 -54.99
C ALA A 5 -0.02 -12.28 -53.75
N ILE A 6 0.93 -12.84 -53.01
CA ILE A 6 0.83 -13.53 -51.73
C ILE A 6 0.68 -12.49 -50.61
N LEU A 7 -0.24 -12.70 -49.68
CA LEU A 7 -0.17 -12.05 -48.36
C LEU A 7 -0.23 -13.13 -47.28
N VAL A 8 0.96 -13.52 -46.83
CA VAL A 8 1.19 -14.30 -45.61
C VAL A 8 1.11 -13.30 -44.46
N ALA A 9 0.09 -13.41 -43.61
CA ALA A 9 0.07 -12.76 -42.31
C ALA A 9 0.47 -13.81 -41.28
N VAL A 10 1.67 -13.60 -40.73
CA VAL A 10 2.41 -14.46 -39.82
C VAL A 10 1.67 -14.58 -38.49
N MET A 11 1.36 -15.82 -38.12
CA MET A 11 0.98 -16.23 -36.77
C MET A 11 2.25 -16.15 -35.89
N LEU A 12 2.42 -15.06 -35.14
CA LEU A 12 3.48 -14.95 -34.13
C LEU A 12 2.98 -15.59 -32.83
N LEU A 13 3.26 -16.89 -32.74
CA LEU A 13 3.25 -17.64 -31.50
C LEU A 13 4.48 -17.17 -30.68
N ALA A 14 4.30 -16.19 -29.79
CA ALA A 14 5.34 -15.82 -28.85
C ALA A 14 5.32 -16.83 -27.69
N ILE A 15 6.02 -17.95 -27.88
CA ILE A 15 6.51 -18.76 -26.77
C ILE A 15 7.79 -18.06 -26.29
N ASN A 16 7.71 -17.32 -25.18
CA ASN A 16 8.91 -16.86 -24.48
C ASN A 16 9.33 -17.93 -23.48
N PHE A 17 10.30 -18.74 -23.87
CA PHE A 17 11.22 -19.37 -22.91
C PHE A 17 12.41 -18.43 -22.75
N SER A 18 12.55 -17.82 -21.58
CA SER A 18 13.82 -17.21 -21.15
C SER A 18 14.41 -18.07 -20.04
N PHE A 19 15.45 -18.84 -20.40
CA PHE A 19 16.51 -19.18 -19.45
C PHE A 19 17.51 -18.02 -19.50
N SER A 20 17.69 -17.32 -18.38
CA SER A 20 18.77 -16.33 -18.22
C SER A 20 19.59 -16.70 -17.00
N ASN A 21 20.86 -17.03 -17.27
CA ASN A 21 21.92 -17.18 -16.30
C ASN A 21 22.35 -15.81 -15.79
N GLY A 22 22.49 -15.68 -14.47
CA GLY A 22 23.50 -14.84 -13.82
C GLY A 22 23.32 -13.32 -13.94
N ALA A 23 23.00 -12.69 -12.81
CA ALA A 23 23.14 -11.26 -12.54
C ALA A 23 22.43 -10.36 -13.57
N GLY A 24 21.10 -10.25 -13.46
CA GLY A 24 20.26 -9.43 -14.33
C GLY A 24 19.74 -8.17 -13.62
N GLU A 25 19.93 -7.04 -14.29
CA GLU A 25 19.27 -5.76 -14.04
C GLU A 25 17.75 -5.94 -13.88
N ALA A 26 17.15 -5.20 -12.94
CA ALA A 26 15.72 -5.21 -12.69
C ALA A 26 14.95 -4.92 -13.99
N GLU A 27 14.27 -5.93 -14.53
CA GLU A 27 13.24 -5.72 -15.55
C GLU A 27 12.23 -4.73 -14.97
N ALA A 28 11.94 -3.67 -15.71
CA ALA A 28 10.95 -2.66 -15.31
C ALA A 28 9.56 -3.30 -15.29
N GLY A 29 9.22 -3.94 -14.17
CA GLY A 29 7.85 -4.35 -13.85
C GLY A 29 6.94 -3.13 -13.86
N GLY A 30 5.70 -3.31 -14.34
CA GLY A 30 4.68 -2.28 -14.24
C GLY A 30 4.46 -1.85 -12.79
N LYS A 31 3.90 -0.66 -12.59
CA LYS A 31 3.63 -0.16 -11.24
C LYS A 31 2.50 -0.96 -10.60
N GLU A 32 2.82 -1.80 -9.62
CA GLU A 32 1.80 -2.57 -8.89
C GLU A 32 1.40 -1.87 -7.58
N VAL A 33 0.21 -2.20 -7.09
CA VAL A 33 -0.28 -1.81 -5.76
C VAL A 33 -0.77 -3.07 -5.05
N VAL A 34 -0.38 -3.23 -3.78
CA VAL A 34 -0.87 -4.32 -2.93
C VAL A 34 -2.14 -3.86 -2.22
N LEU A 35 -3.26 -4.51 -2.51
CA LEU A 35 -4.55 -4.31 -1.85
C LEU A 35 -4.78 -5.40 -0.83
N VAL A 36 -4.97 -5.02 0.43
CA VAL A 36 -5.09 -5.96 1.55
C VAL A 36 -6.45 -5.81 2.20
N TYR A 37 -7.17 -6.93 2.31
CA TYR A 37 -8.45 -6.95 3.00
C TYR A 37 -8.27 -6.77 4.52
N ASP A 38 -9.03 -5.86 5.13
CA ASP A 38 -8.91 -5.48 6.55
C ASP A 38 -9.61 -6.43 7.54
N GLY A 39 -10.24 -7.50 7.05
CA GLY A 39 -10.99 -8.42 7.89
C GLY A 39 -10.16 -9.42 8.69
N ASP A 40 -8.85 -9.50 8.43
CA ASP A 40 -7.90 -10.27 9.23
C ASP A 40 -6.60 -9.47 9.37
N ALA A 41 -6.16 -9.26 10.61
CA ALA A 41 -4.98 -8.46 10.91
C ALA A 41 -3.70 -9.08 10.32
N PHE A 42 -3.63 -10.41 10.23
CA PHE A 42 -2.45 -11.12 9.73
C PHE A 42 -2.22 -10.92 8.23
N PHE A 43 -3.25 -10.58 7.45
CA PHE A 43 -3.08 -10.24 6.03
C PHE A 43 -2.17 -9.03 5.86
N SER A 44 -2.25 -8.03 6.75
CA SER A 44 -1.39 -6.86 6.69
C SER A 44 0.08 -7.20 6.96
N LEU A 45 0.35 -8.10 7.91
CA LEU A 45 1.71 -8.52 8.25
C LEU A 45 2.38 -9.22 7.07
N ILE A 46 1.75 -10.27 6.54
CA ILE A 46 2.31 -11.05 5.42
C ILE A 46 2.46 -10.19 4.16
N SER A 47 1.51 -9.29 3.91
CA SER A 47 1.53 -8.39 2.75
C SER A 47 2.61 -7.32 2.85
N THR A 48 3.10 -7.00 4.05
CA THR A 48 4.16 -5.99 4.22
C THR A 48 5.47 -6.48 3.58
N SER A 49 5.84 -7.73 3.83
CA SER A 49 7.02 -8.36 3.20
C SER A 49 6.85 -8.48 1.67
N LEU A 50 5.65 -8.83 1.21
CA LEU A 50 5.31 -8.92 -0.21
C LEU A 50 5.43 -7.56 -0.92
N ALA A 51 4.88 -6.49 -0.32
CA ALA A 51 4.98 -5.14 -0.88
C ALA A 51 6.44 -4.67 -0.96
N PHE A 52 7.28 -5.08 0.00
CA PHE A 52 8.71 -4.81 -0.05
C PHE A 52 9.40 -5.58 -1.19
N HIS A 53 9.11 -6.88 -1.31
CA HIS A 53 9.66 -7.78 -2.33
C HIS A 53 9.38 -7.30 -3.75
N GLU A 54 8.16 -6.80 -4.00
CA GLU A 54 7.74 -6.24 -5.30
C GLU A 54 8.31 -4.84 -5.58
N GLY A 55 9.42 -4.47 -4.94
CA GLY A 55 10.10 -3.19 -5.18
C GLY A 55 9.54 -2.03 -4.34
N LYS A 56 9.07 -2.31 -3.13
CA LYS A 56 8.53 -1.32 -2.17
C LYS A 56 7.29 -0.60 -2.71
N VAL A 57 6.37 -1.37 -3.29
CA VAL A 57 5.11 -0.86 -3.84
C VAL A 57 4.16 -0.39 -2.73
N PRO A 58 3.23 0.54 -3.02
CA PRO A 58 2.23 0.96 -2.06
C PRO A 58 1.34 -0.20 -1.62
N MET A 59 1.07 -0.27 -0.31
CA MET A 59 0.10 -1.18 0.28
C MET A 59 -1.10 -0.39 0.80
N LEU A 60 -2.31 -0.74 0.37
CA LEU A 60 -3.55 -0.09 0.79
C LEU A 60 -4.50 -1.11 1.42
N LEU A 61 -5.10 -0.73 2.54
CA LEU A 61 -6.15 -1.53 3.17
C LEU A 61 -7.50 -1.24 2.52
N PHE A 62 -8.33 -2.28 2.35
CA PHE A 62 -9.71 -2.15 1.89
C PHE A 62 -10.63 -3.10 2.67
N LYS A 63 -11.94 -2.86 2.59
CA LYS A 63 -12.96 -3.62 3.34
C LYS A 63 -14.02 -4.25 2.44
N ASP A 64 -14.82 -3.38 1.81
CA ASP A 64 -15.97 -3.81 1.01
C ASP A 64 -15.77 -3.50 -0.48
N ASP A 65 -15.36 -2.27 -0.81
CA ASP A 65 -15.06 -1.84 -2.18
C ASP A 65 -13.77 -1.00 -2.23
N LEU A 66 -13.40 -0.57 -3.44
CA LEU A 66 -12.21 0.24 -3.70
C LEU A 66 -12.50 1.73 -3.86
N ALA A 67 -13.70 2.24 -3.54
CA ALA A 67 -14.06 3.61 -3.87
C ALA A 67 -13.11 4.65 -3.22
N VAL A 68 -12.60 4.34 -2.03
CA VAL A 68 -11.65 5.20 -1.30
C VAL A 68 -10.23 5.10 -1.89
N GLN A 69 -9.83 3.91 -2.32
CA GLN A 69 -8.50 3.58 -2.81
C GLN A 69 -8.34 3.95 -4.30
N GLN A 70 -9.43 3.98 -5.06
CA GLN A 70 -9.42 4.17 -6.51
C GLN A 70 -8.70 5.45 -6.91
N LYS A 71 -8.95 6.54 -6.18
CA LYS A 71 -8.26 7.81 -6.45
C LYS A 71 -6.73 7.66 -6.34
N PHE A 72 -6.23 6.96 -5.32
CA PHE A 72 -4.80 6.72 -5.18
C PHE A 72 -4.29 5.83 -6.31
N ILE A 73 -4.99 4.75 -6.64
CA ILE A 73 -4.62 3.81 -7.71
C ILE A 73 -4.47 4.56 -9.04
N ASP A 74 -5.43 5.44 -9.35
CA ASP A 74 -5.43 6.26 -10.57
C ASP A 74 -4.29 7.29 -10.56
N ASP A 75 -4.11 8.03 -9.46
CA ASP A 75 -3.07 9.06 -9.32
C ASP A 75 -1.65 8.46 -9.33
N TYR A 76 -1.47 7.27 -8.75
CA TYR A 76 -0.21 6.53 -8.77
C TYR A 76 0.13 6.00 -10.18
N GLY A 77 -0.92 5.74 -10.98
CA GLY A 77 -0.83 5.16 -12.31
C GLY A 77 -0.45 3.68 -12.24
N ALA A 78 -1.18 2.90 -11.43
CA ALA A 78 -0.94 1.46 -11.31
C ALA A 78 -1.28 0.71 -12.61
N ASP A 79 -0.41 -0.22 -13.00
CA ASP A 79 -0.58 -1.11 -14.15
C ASP A 79 -1.24 -2.45 -13.75
N GLY A 80 -1.21 -2.80 -12.47
CA GLY A 80 -1.73 -4.06 -11.93
C GLY A 80 -1.94 -4.00 -10.42
N LEU A 81 -2.71 -4.97 -9.91
CA LEU A 81 -3.06 -5.09 -8.50
C LEU A 81 -2.66 -6.47 -7.97
N ILE A 82 -2.03 -6.49 -6.81
CA ILE A 82 -1.89 -7.70 -6.01
C ILE A 82 -2.94 -7.64 -4.90
N VAL A 83 -3.88 -8.58 -4.89
CA VAL A 83 -5.01 -8.57 -3.95
C VAL A 83 -4.85 -9.70 -2.94
N VAL A 84 -4.95 -9.37 -1.65
CA VAL A 84 -4.75 -10.29 -0.54
C VAL A 84 -6.01 -10.40 0.32
N GLY A 85 -6.47 -11.63 0.56
CA GLY A 85 -7.51 -11.99 1.51
C GLY A 85 -8.93 -12.05 0.92
N ARG A 86 -9.33 -11.10 0.07
CA ARG A 86 -10.68 -11.06 -0.53
C ARG A 86 -10.63 -10.64 -1.99
N HIS A 87 -11.44 -11.30 -2.83
CA HIS A 87 -11.60 -10.95 -4.24
C HIS A 87 -12.11 -9.52 -4.41
N VAL A 88 -11.62 -8.84 -5.46
CA VAL A 88 -12.05 -7.48 -5.78
C VAL A 88 -12.34 -7.36 -7.28
N ASP A 89 -13.50 -6.78 -7.59
CA ASP A 89 -13.87 -6.40 -8.94
C ASP A 89 -13.14 -5.09 -9.33
N ALA A 90 -11.98 -5.21 -9.97
CA ALA A 90 -11.21 -4.09 -10.49
C ALA A 90 -11.06 -4.14 -12.02
N ALA A 91 -10.88 -2.97 -12.64
CA ALA A 91 -10.64 -2.86 -14.08
C ALA A 91 -9.19 -3.22 -14.48
N LEU A 92 -8.27 -3.15 -13.52
CA LEU A 92 -6.86 -3.50 -13.69
C LEU A 92 -6.66 -5.02 -13.58
N PRO A 93 -5.58 -5.58 -14.17
CA PRO A 93 -5.21 -6.98 -13.96
C PRO A 93 -4.95 -7.25 -12.48
N CYS A 94 -5.57 -8.29 -11.94
CA CYS A 94 -5.40 -8.70 -10.54
C CYS A 94 -4.65 -10.04 -10.43
N ARG A 95 -3.63 -10.09 -9.57
CA ARG A 95 -3.08 -11.32 -9.00
C ARG A 95 -3.64 -11.49 -7.61
N GLU A 96 -4.39 -12.56 -7.37
CA GLU A 96 -5.14 -12.71 -6.12
C GLU A 96 -4.63 -13.87 -5.25
N PHE A 97 -4.41 -13.55 -3.97
CA PHE A 97 -4.12 -14.50 -2.91
C PHE A 97 -5.32 -14.59 -1.97
N LEU A 98 -6.18 -15.58 -2.23
CA LEU A 98 -7.43 -15.77 -1.51
C LEU A 98 -7.35 -16.96 -0.54
N GLY A 99 -8.05 -16.88 0.59
CA GLY A 99 -8.08 -17.91 1.63
C GLY A 99 -7.99 -17.29 3.02
N ASP A 100 -7.83 -18.13 4.04
CA ASP A 100 -7.39 -17.69 5.37
C ASP A 100 -5.92 -17.24 5.35
N ALA A 101 -5.50 -16.55 6.42
CA ALA A 101 -4.16 -15.98 6.52
C ALA A 101 -3.04 -17.02 6.37
N VAL A 102 -3.21 -18.22 6.94
CA VAL A 102 -2.21 -19.30 6.87
C VAL A 102 -2.04 -19.77 5.43
N ALA A 103 -3.13 -20.11 4.74
CA ALA A 103 -3.11 -20.54 3.35
C ALA A 103 -2.58 -19.44 2.41
N VAL A 104 -2.93 -18.19 2.67
CA VAL A 104 -2.44 -17.03 1.91
C VAL A 104 -0.93 -16.85 2.11
N SER A 105 -0.42 -16.99 3.33
CA SER A 105 1.02 -16.88 3.62
C SER A 105 1.84 -17.91 2.84
N LEU A 106 1.36 -19.15 2.75
CA LEU A 106 2.00 -20.22 1.97
C LEU A 106 1.99 -19.91 0.46
N LYS A 107 0.87 -19.40 -0.08
CA LYS A 107 0.78 -19.02 -1.50
C LYS A 107 1.69 -17.85 -1.84
N ILE A 108 1.82 -16.88 -0.94
CA ILE A 108 2.74 -15.74 -1.10
C ILE A 108 4.18 -16.27 -1.08
N ALA A 109 4.54 -17.18 -0.18
CA ALA A 109 5.87 -17.79 -0.17
C ALA A 109 6.18 -18.55 -1.47
N GLU A 110 5.23 -19.29 -2.04
CA GLU A 110 5.42 -19.90 -3.37
C GLU A 110 5.64 -18.86 -4.47
N PHE A 111 5.00 -17.70 -4.36
CA PHE A 111 5.14 -16.60 -5.30
C PHE A 111 6.53 -15.92 -5.22
N PHE A 112 7.16 -15.83 -4.04
CA PHE A 112 8.56 -15.40 -3.89
C PHE A 112 9.54 -16.35 -4.62
N GLY A 113 9.18 -17.62 -4.79
CA GLY A 113 10.00 -18.60 -5.50
C GLY A 113 11.20 -19.10 -4.69
N LYS A 114 12.34 -18.41 -4.75
CA LYS A 114 13.56 -18.77 -3.99
C LYS A 114 13.92 -17.64 -3.03
N SER A 115 14.17 -18.00 -1.78
CA SER A 115 14.60 -17.06 -0.74
C SER A 115 15.60 -17.73 0.19
N SER A 116 16.68 -17.04 0.53
CA SER A 116 17.67 -17.53 1.51
C SER A 116 17.17 -17.46 2.95
N SER A 117 16.16 -16.62 3.20
CA SER A 117 15.60 -16.36 4.52
C SER A 117 14.08 -16.55 4.52
N VAL A 118 13.51 -16.92 5.65
CA VAL A 118 12.07 -17.02 5.87
C VAL A 118 11.77 -16.73 7.34
N VAL A 119 10.70 -15.99 7.59
CA VAL A 119 10.25 -15.67 8.95
C VAL A 119 8.97 -16.44 9.24
N VAL A 120 8.96 -17.22 10.32
CA VAL A 120 7.81 -18.01 10.74
C VAL A 120 7.23 -17.40 12.01
N MET A 121 5.97 -16.98 11.96
CA MET A 121 5.28 -16.26 13.02
C MET A 121 4.05 -17.01 13.51
N PRO A 122 3.69 -16.90 14.79
CA PRO A 122 2.45 -17.51 15.30
C PRO A 122 1.22 -16.82 14.71
N CYS A 123 0.23 -17.59 14.29
CA CYS A 123 -1.06 -17.10 13.80
C CYS A 123 -2.08 -16.94 14.95
N SER A 124 -1.65 -16.37 16.07
CA SER A 124 -2.48 -16.17 17.27
C SER A 124 -2.51 -14.72 17.71
N MET A 125 -3.69 -14.23 18.10
CA MET A 125 -3.85 -12.87 18.62
C MET A 125 -3.07 -12.65 19.93
N ASP A 126 -2.82 -13.71 20.71
CA ASP A 126 -2.07 -13.62 21.97
C ASP A 126 -0.60 -13.19 21.76
N GLU A 127 -0.04 -13.54 20.60
CA GLU A 127 1.35 -13.22 20.21
C GLU A 127 1.43 -12.30 18.99
N TYR A 128 0.31 -11.67 18.62
CA TYR A 128 0.25 -10.76 17.48
C TYR A 128 1.23 -9.59 17.62
N ASN A 129 1.41 -9.07 18.83
CA ASN A 129 2.36 -7.98 19.08
C ASN A 129 3.79 -8.37 18.72
N LEU A 130 4.23 -9.60 19.07
CA LEU A 130 5.56 -10.10 18.71
C LEU A 130 5.70 -10.23 17.19
N SER A 131 4.66 -10.74 16.52
CA SER A 131 4.63 -10.86 15.06
C SER A 131 4.71 -9.50 14.36
N LEU A 132 3.99 -8.51 14.89
CA LEU A 132 3.99 -7.14 14.39
C LEU A 132 5.39 -6.51 14.46
N ILE A 133 6.05 -6.57 15.61
CA ILE A 133 7.40 -5.99 15.77
C ILE A 133 8.48 -6.77 15.01
N ALA A 134 8.24 -8.05 14.72
CA ALA A 134 9.15 -8.88 13.93
C ALA A 134 8.96 -8.73 12.41
N THR A 135 7.82 -8.20 11.94
CA THR A 135 7.51 -8.00 10.51
C THR A 135 8.62 -7.25 9.74
N PRO A 136 9.27 -6.21 10.30
CA PRO A 136 10.41 -5.56 9.67
C PRO A 136 11.57 -6.51 9.34
N ILE A 137 11.82 -7.56 10.13
CA ILE A 137 12.87 -8.55 9.85
C ILE A 137 12.68 -9.19 8.48
N ALA A 138 11.43 -9.55 8.15
CA ALA A 138 11.11 -10.14 6.86
C ALA A 138 11.37 -9.16 5.70
N CYS A 139 11.06 -7.88 5.89
CA CYS A 139 11.35 -6.84 4.90
C CYS A 139 12.85 -6.66 4.70
N TYR A 140 13.63 -6.61 5.79
CA TYR A 140 15.07 -6.36 5.72
C TYR A 140 15.86 -7.52 5.14
N THR A 141 15.30 -8.73 5.23
CA THR A 141 15.90 -9.95 4.69
C THR A 141 15.28 -10.37 3.36
N ASP A 142 14.40 -9.55 2.78
CA ASP A 142 13.60 -9.86 1.57
C ASP A 142 13.00 -11.27 1.61
N ALA A 143 12.39 -11.59 2.75
CA ALA A 143 11.93 -12.92 3.09
C ALA A 143 10.39 -12.98 3.16
N PRO A 144 9.76 -14.08 2.71
CA PRO A 144 8.35 -14.28 2.95
C PRO A 144 8.07 -14.54 4.43
N ILE A 145 6.90 -14.13 4.89
CA ILE A 145 6.37 -14.48 6.21
C ILE A 145 5.45 -15.69 6.05
N LEU A 146 5.73 -16.73 6.83
CA LEU A 146 4.86 -17.90 6.98
C LEU A 146 4.15 -17.83 8.33
N LEU A 147 2.86 -18.15 8.34
CA LEU A 147 2.07 -18.18 9.57
C LEU A 147 1.92 -19.61 10.09
N TYR A 148 2.27 -19.79 11.36
CA TYR A 148 2.22 -21.06 12.09
C TYR A 148 0.91 -21.18 12.88
N ASP A 149 0.16 -22.23 12.58
CA ASP A 149 -1.08 -22.64 13.26
C ASP A 149 -1.14 -24.18 13.30
N ASP A 150 -0.16 -24.79 13.97
CA ASP A 150 0.02 -26.26 14.07
C ASP A 150 0.10 -26.98 12.70
N ASN A 151 0.70 -26.31 11.71
CA ASN A 151 0.86 -26.73 10.32
C ASN A 151 2.34 -27.00 9.97
N ASP A 152 3.04 -27.74 10.83
CA ASP A 152 4.48 -28.00 10.71
C ASP A 152 4.89 -28.55 9.33
N ASP A 153 4.14 -29.52 8.79
CA ASP A 153 4.45 -30.19 7.54
C ASP A 153 4.39 -29.21 6.35
N GLU A 154 3.38 -28.33 6.32
CA GLU A 154 3.23 -27.29 5.30
C GLU A 154 4.34 -26.25 5.39
N ILE A 155 4.71 -25.83 6.59
CA ILE A 155 5.78 -24.86 6.82
C ILE A 155 7.12 -25.44 6.38
N ILE A 156 7.46 -26.66 6.79
CA ILE A 156 8.71 -27.33 6.41
C ILE A 156 8.78 -27.50 4.89
N SER A 157 7.68 -27.92 4.26
CA SER A 157 7.58 -28.04 2.81
C SER A 157 7.81 -26.69 2.10
N ALA A 158 7.25 -25.60 2.62
CA ALA A 158 7.47 -24.26 2.09
C ALA A 158 8.93 -23.81 2.23
N ILE A 159 9.55 -24.02 3.39
CA ILE A 159 10.97 -23.72 3.65
C ILE A 159 11.87 -24.46 2.65
N ASP A 160 11.62 -25.76 2.43
CA ASP A 160 12.39 -26.59 1.50
C ASP A 160 12.23 -26.11 0.04
N LYS A 161 11.01 -25.74 -0.37
CA LYS A 161 10.75 -25.20 -1.71
C LYS A 161 11.46 -23.87 -1.93
N LEU A 162 11.43 -22.97 -0.94
CA LEU A 162 12.15 -21.70 -0.95
C LEU A 162 13.67 -21.91 -1.00
N GLY A 163 14.16 -23.02 -0.44
CA GLY A 163 15.58 -23.26 -0.23
C GLY A 163 16.18 -22.33 0.83
N ALA A 164 15.39 -21.99 1.84
CA ALA A 164 15.79 -21.06 2.89
C ALA A 164 16.74 -21.73 3.88
N GLU A 165 17.90 -21.10 4.09
CA GLU A 165 18.91 -21.55 5.05
C GLU A 165 18.75 -20.83 6.40
N ASN A 166 18.23 -19.60 6.37
CA ASN A 166 17.99 -18.77 7.54
C ASN A 166 16.49 -18.75 7.88
N VAL A 167 16.09 -19.63 8.81
CA VAL A 167 14.70 -19.80 9.23
C VAL A 167 14.52 -19.19 10.62
N ILE A 168 13.84 -18.05 10.66
CA ILE A 168 13.68 -17.24 11.88
C ILE A 168 12.29 -17.51 12.46
N GLY A 169 12.24 -18.23 13.58
CA GLY A 169 11.01 -18.48 14.34
C GLY A 169 10.76 -17.38 15.38
N ILE A 170 9.53 -16.89 15.45
CA ILE A 170 9.11 -15.82 16.38
C ILE A 170 8.21 -16.40 17.48
N GLY A 171 8.42 -15.94 18.73
CA GLY A 171 7.55 -16.27 19.86
C GLY A 171 7.53 -17.77 20.18
N SER A 172 6.34 -18.34 20.25
CA SER A 172 6.10 -19.77 20.52
C SER A 172 6.49 -20.72 19.39
N VAL A 173 6.79 -20.22 18.18
CA VAL A 173 7.14 -21.05 17.03
C VAL A 173 8.44 -21.81 17.27
N ALA A 174 8.36 -23.14 17.28
CA ALA A 174 9.53 -24.01 17.47
C ALA A 174 10.33 -24.25 16.18
N ILE A 175 9.75 -23.95 15.02
CA ILE A 175 10.37 -24.13 13.71
C ILE A 175 11.36 -23.01 13.44
N GLY A 176 12.63 -23.36 13.20
CA GLY A 176 13.69 -22.40 12.86
C GLY A 176 15.06 -22.82 13.35
N ASN A 177 16.09 -22.17 12.83
CA ASN A 177 17.46 -22.22 13.36
C ASN A 177 17.83 -20.96 14.14
N VAL A 178 17.04 -19.89 14.02
CA VAL A 178 17.08 -18.69 14.86
C VAL A 178 15.71 -18.57 15.55
N HIS A 179 15.70 -18.39 16.87
CA HIS A 179 14.45 -18.24 17.63
C HIS A 179 14.48 -16.93 18.42
N LEU A 180 13.51 -16.06 18.17
CA LEU A 180 13.35 -14.77 18.85
C LEU A 180 12.06 -14.80 19.67
N LYS A 181 12.18 -14.95 20.98
CA LYS A 181 11.06 -15.24 21.89
C LYS A 181 10.48 -14.01 22.57
N SER A 182 11.20 -12.90 22.53
CA SER A 182 10.84 -11.68 23.27
C SER A 182 11.02 -10.43 22.41
N GLU A 183 10.38 -9.33 22.82
CA GLU A 183 10.52 -8.05 22.13
C GLU A 183 11.98 -7.57 22.10
N GLU A 184 12.72 -7.74 23.20
CA GLU A 184 14.13 -7.37 23.32
C GLU A 184 14.99 -8.15 22.29
N GLU A 185 14.82 -9.47 22.19
CA GLU A 185 15.52 -10.29 21.21
C GLU A 185 15.22 -9.86 19.76
N ILE A 186 13.98 -9.47 19.48
CA ILE A 186 13.57 -8.98 18.15
C ILE A 186 14.24 -7.64 17.85
N TYR A 187 14.23 -6.69 18.78
CA TYR A 187 14.86 -5.39 18.59
C TYR A 187 16.38 -5.48 18.46
N ASP A 188 17.02 -6.35 19.25
CA ASP A 188 18.46 -6.61 19.15
C ASP A 188 18.79 -7.20 17.77
N TYR A 189 18.01 -8.21 17.33
CA TYR A 189 18.19 -8.80 16.01
C TYR A 189 18.02 -7.77 14.89
N ILE A 190 16.97 -6.93 14.97
CA ILE A 190 16.74 -5.83 14.02
C ILE A 190 17.91 -4.85 14.00
N SER A 191 18.45 -4.50 15.16
CA SER A 191 19.56 -3.54 15.28
C SER A 191 20.85 -4.04 14.65
N ASP A 192 21.06 -5.36 14.62
CA ASP A 192 22.20 -5.99 13.97
C ASP A 192 22.09 -6.04 12.44
N ILE A 193 20.88 -5.89 11.89
CA ILE A 193 20.66 -5.81 10.44
C ILE A 193 21.06 -4.40 9.96
N ARG A 194 22.32 -4.26 9.51
CA ARG A 194 22.86 -2.98 9.02
C ARG A 194 22.23 -2.58 7.67
N ASP A 195 22.08 -1.27 7.49
CA ASP A 195 21.83 -0.60 6.21
C ASP A 195 20.41 -0.76 5.64
N VAL A 196 19.40 -0.48 6.47
CA VAL A 196 18.02 -0.50 6.00
C VAL A 196 17.55 0.88 5.53
N GLY A 197 17.43 1.05 4.22
CA GLY A 197 16.64 2.13 3.64
C GLY A 197 15.13 1.81 3.70
N TYR A 198 14.45 2.18 4.79
CA TYR A 198 13.00 2.14 4.91
C TYR A 198 12.39 3.54 5.08
N LEU A 199 11.17 3.71 4.57
CA LEU A 199 10.36 4.91 4.75
C LEU A 199 9.40 4.65 5.91
N ALA A 200 9.61 5.29 7.06
CA ALA A 200 8.63 5.27 8.14
C ALA A 200 7.48 6.22 7.79
N VAL A 201 6.29 5.67 7.54
CA VAL A 201 5.05 6.47 7.44
C VAL A 201 4.45 6.54 8.84
N THR A 202 4.78 7.58 9.58
CA THR A 202 4.12 7.89 10.86
C THR A 202 2.72 8.43 10.56
N ASN A 203 1.71 8.00 11.32
CA ASN A 203 0.38 8.59 11.26
C ASN A 203 0.51 10.12 11.45
N PRO A 204 -0.06 10.97 10.57
CA PRO A 204 -0.03 12.42 10.76
C PRO A 204 -0.62 12.88 12.10
N ASP A 205 -1.49 12.07 12.73
CA ASP A 205 -1.99 12.34 14.09
C ASP A 205 -0.97 12.03 15.20
N ASP A 206 0.04 11.21 14.93
CA ASP A 206 1.18 10.94 15.85
C ASP A 206 2.24 12.04 15.76
N ALA A 207 2.20 12.87 14.71
CA ALA A 207 3.00 14.08 14.67
C ALA A 207 2.46 15.08 15.69
N LEU A 208 3.35 15.56 16.57
CA LEU A 208 3.04 16.71 17.42
C LEU A 208 2.53 17.83 16.53
N LYS A 209 1.25 18.20 16.69
CA LYS A 209 0.66 19.31 15.94
C LYS A 209 1.54 20.54 16.18
N PRO A 210 2.04 21.20 15.11
CA PRO A 210 2.91 22.35 15.28
C PRO A 210 2.20 23.41 16.12
N GLU A 211 2.91 23.92 17.12
CA GLU A 211 2.36 24.95 18.00
C GLU A 211 2.12 26.22 17.17
N VAL A 212 0.89 26.73 17.22
CA VAL A 212 0.53 27.97 16.51
C VAL A 212 1.29 29.11 17.16
N THR A 213 2.37 29.56 16.52
CA THR A 213 3.23 30.62 17.05
C THR A 213 2.55 31.98 16.99
N GLU A 214 1.67 32.19 16.01
CA GLU A 214 0.96 33.44 15.79
C GLU A 214 -0.40 33.18 15.13
N SER A 215 -1.43 33.91 15.56
CA SER A 215 -2.77 33.88 14.97
C SER A 215 -3.26 35.30 14.77
N GLN A 216 -3.76 35.60 13.57
CA GLN A 216 -4.33 36.88 13.21
C GLN A 216 -5.78 36.70 12.76
N GLU A 217 -6.69 37.47 13.34
CA GLU A 217 -8.10 37.51 12.96
C GLU A 217 -8.41 38.84 12.27
N MET A 218 -9.09 38.76 11.12
CA MET A 218 -9.51 39.92 10.34
C MET A 218 -11.01 39.83 10.08
N SER A 219 -11.74 40.92 10.38
CA SER A 219 -13.17 41.02 10.11
C SER A 219 -13.44 42.10 9.06
N PHE A 220 -14.29 41.77 8.09
CA PHE A 220 -14.69 42.67 7.02
C PHE A 220 -16.22 42.73 6.97
N GLU A 221 -16.78 43.93 7.00
CA GLU A 221 -18.22 44.15 6.88
C GLU A 221 -18.51 45.00 5.63
N ARG A 222 -19.53 44.61 4.87
CA ARG A 222 -19.98 45.37 3.70
C ARG A 222 -21.48 45.32 3.55
N HIS A 223 -22.11 46.50 3.47
CA HIS A 223 -23.52 46.61 3.14
C HIS A 223 -23.73 46.43 1.64
N MET A 224 -24.36 45.33 1.24
CA MET A 224 -24.79 45.10 -0.13
C MET A 224 -26.23 45.60 -0.32
N LYS A 225 -26.46 46.33 -1.40
CA LYS A 225 -27.80 46.70 -1.85
C LYS A 225 -27.94 46.25 -3.29
N ASN A 226 -28.66 45.16 -3.52
CA ASN A 226 -29.01 44.70 -4.86
C ASN A 226 -30.54 44.76 -5.03
N ILE A 227 -31.01 45.56 -5.99
CA ILE A 227 -32.42 45.60 -6.39
C ILE A 227 -32.51 44.94 -7.75
N GLN A 228 -33.09 43.74 -7.79
CA GLN A 228 -33.23 42.94 -8.99
C GLN A 228 -34.72 42.81 -9.35
N ILE A 229 -35.05 42.94 -10.63
CA ILE A 229 -36.39 42.60 -11.14
C ILE A 229 -36.31 41.40 -12.05
N THR A 230 -37.36 40.59 -12.05
CA THR A 230 -37.48 39.45 -12.96
C THR A 230 -38.55 39.76 -13.99
N ILE A 231 -38.17 39.84 -15.27
CA ILE A 231 -39.09 40.01 -16.39
C ILE A 231 -38.91 38.82 -17.32
N LEU A 232 -40.00 38.13 -17.66
CA LEU A 232 -39.99 36.98 -18.58
C LEU A 232 -38.91 35.94 -18.23
N SER A 233 -38.81 35.60 -16.95
CA SER A 233 -37.83 34.66 -16.39
C SER A 233 -36.36 35.09 -16.50
N GLN A 234 -36.08 36.32 -16.92
CA GLN A 234 -34.74 36.89 -16.89
C GLN A 234 -34.60 37.88 -15.74
N LYS A 235 -33.54 37.69 -14.95
CA LYS A 235 -33.17 38.55 -13.83
C LYS A 235 -32.37 39.75 -14.36
N ILE A 236 -32.85 40.95 -14.07
CA ILE A 236 -32.20 42.22 -14.46
C ILE A 236 -31.88 42.99 -13.17
N ASN A 237 -30.60 43.25 -12.92
CA ASN A 237 -30.16 44.11 -11.82
C ASN A 237 -30.48 45.56 -12.17
N LEU A 238 -31.30 46.22 -11.33
CA LEU A 238 -31.66 47.63 -11.48
C LEU A 238 -30.68 48.56 -10.75
N VAL A 239 -30.25 48.17 -9.55
CA VAL A 239 -29.34 48.97 -8.72
C VAL A 239 -28.45 48.06 -7.89
N GLY A 240 -27.13 48.28 -7.98
CA GLY A 240 -26.11 47.63 -7.17
C GLY A 240 -25.61 46.29 -7.72
N SER A 241 -24.93 45.53 -6.87
CA SER A 241 -24.29 44.25 -7.18
C SER A 241 -24.63 43.24 -6.08
N ASP A 242 -24.79 41.97 -6.46
CA ASP A 242 -24.85 40.81 -5.56
C ASP A 242 -23.47 40.27 -5.18
N GLU A 243 -22.40 40.84 -5.73
CA GLU A 243 -21.03 40.43 -5.44
C GLU A 243 -20.29 41.43 -4.55
N ALA A 244 -19.64 40.91 -3.51
CA ALA A 244 -18.68 41.63 -2.69
C ALA A 244 -17.33 40.89 -2.70
N THR A 245 -16.29 41.59 -3.16
CA THR A 245 -14.91 41.08 -3.13
C THR A 245 -14.16 41.72 -1.97
N PHE A 246 -13.47 40.89 -1.19
CA PHE A 246 -12.50 41.32 -0.17
C PHE A 246 -11.12 40.79 -0.58
N SER A 247 -10.10 41.63 -0.46
CA SER A 247 -8.72 41.24 -0.72
C SER A 247 -7.98 41.17 0.60
N ILE A 248 -7.42 40.00 0.89
CA ILE A 248 -6.53 39.79 2.04
C ILE A 248 -5.11 39.56 1.53
N SER A 249 -4.13 40.14 2.18
CA SER A 249 -2.71 39.85 1.94
C SER A 249 -2.28 38.79 2.95
N VAL A 250 -1.87 37.62 2.46
CA VAL A 250 -1.40 36.52 3.31
C VAL A 250 0.13 36.54 3.30
N PRO A 251 0.80 36.73 4.45
CA PRO A 251 2.25 36.65 4.54
C PRO A 251 2.76 35.24 4.23
N ASP A 252 4.02 35.14 3.80
CA ASP A 252 4.69 33.85 3.63
C ASP A 252 4.78 33.09 4.96
N GLY A 253 4.53 31.78 4.94
CA GLY A 253 4.62 30.89 6.11
C GLY A 253 3.31 30.52 6.80
N ILE A 254 2.16 31.01 6.32
CA ILE A 254 0.83 30.62 6.83
C ILE A 254 0.44 29.23 6.29
N SER A 255 0.20 28.27 7.18
CA SER A 255 -0.18 26.88 6.81
C SER A 255 -1.69 26.65 6.73
N ARG A 256 -2.52 27.53 7.29
CA ARG A 256 -3.98 27.38 7.31
C ARG A 256 -4.70 28.72 7.31
N ILE A 257 -5.72 28.83 6.45
CA ILE A 257 -6.66 29.97 6.41
C ILE A 257 -8.07 29.42 6.63
N ARG A 258 -8.85 30.08 7.49
CA ARG A 258 -10.28 29.80 7.68
C ARG A 258 -11.06 31.09 7.44
N ALA A 259 -11.96 31.07 6.47
CA ALA A 259 -12.91 32.15 6.23
C ALA A 259 -14.30 31.71 6.70
N ILE A 260 -14.96 32.55 7.50
CA ILE A 260 -16.36 32.37 7.92
C ILE A 260 -17.12 33.56 7.36
N VAL A 261 -18.22 33.30 6.67
CA VAL A 261 -19.06 34.33 6.06
C VAL A 261 -20.45 34.21 6.66
N ASP A 262 -20.85 35.22 7.40
CA ASP A 262 -22.20 35.35 7.93
C ASP A 262 -22.96 36.39 7.10
N VAL A 263 -24.07 35.96 6.48
CA VAL A 263 -24.99 36.84 5.76
C VAL A 263 -26.31 36.86 6.55
N PRO A 264 -26.66 37.97 7.22
CA PRO A 264 -27.93 38.10 7.93
C PRO A 264 -29.15 38.19 7.00
#